data_AF-H1UWC7-F1
#
_entry.id   AF-H1UWC7-F1
#
_cell.length_a   1.000
_cell.length_b   1.000
_cell.length_c   1.000
_cell.angle_alpha   90.00
_cell.angle_beta   90.00
_cell.angle_gamma   90.00
#
_symmetry.space_group_name_H-M   'P 1'
#
loop_
_entity.id
_entity.type
_entity.pdbx_description
1 polymer ?
#
loop_
_entity_poly.entity_id
_entity_poly.type
_entity_poly.pdbx_seq_one_letter_code
_entity_poly.pdbx_strand_id
1 'polypeptide(L)'
;MEASGDGGNGLDEEKGVQIILLDGEEAWVSWTETDSLYGARALAKSWEDTVHPDALYKSPLSSISLFLLIDLLGAPNPRIPSYFPSTHWAYKKMAKIEHRMRELGVLETKPKHPFLTDRKKAKVGFSGGYVLDDHVPFMERGVEILHIIPTPFPDVWHKIEDDAEHLDLPTVRDWARILTVFTAEWMELDEHLPRRAESEAADGPSDFRDEL
;
A
#
# COMPACT_ATOMS: atom_id res chain seq x y z
N MET A 1 37.21 -5.49 15.97
CA MET A 1 35.80 -5.45 15.53
C MET A 1 35.64 -6.58 14.54
N GLU A 2 35.15 -7.72 15.03
CA GLU A 2 34.90 -8.89 14.20
C GLU A 2 33.68 -8.58 13.32
N ALA A 3 33.89 -8.64 12.01
CA ALA A 3 32.82 -8.70 11.05
C ALA A 3 32.17 -10.08 11.19
N SER A 4 30.93 -10.11 11.66
CA SER A 4 30.06 -11.26 11.45
C SER A 4 29.73 -11.30 9.95
N GLY A 5 30.59 -11.99 9.21
CA GLY A 5 30.33 -12.39 7.83
C GLY A 5 29.21 -13.43 7.83
N ASP A 6 27.98 -12.96 7.84
CA ASP A 6 26.87 -13.74 7.31
C ASP A 6 26.86 -13.51 5.80
N GLY A 7 27.69 -14.29 5.10
CA GLY A 7 27.63 -14.40 3.66
C GLY A 7 26.36 -15.16 3.29
N GLY A 8 25.21 -14.49 3.39
CA GLY A 8 24.02 -14.88 2.64
C GLY A 8 24.46 -15.07 1.19
N ASN A 9 24.12 -16.21 0.59
CA ASN A 9 24.45 -16.51 -0.79
C ASN A 9 24.13 -15.27 -1.62
N GLY A 10 25.13 -14.65 -2.26
CA GLY A 10 25.03 -13.38 -3.00
C GLY A 10 24.17 -13.47 -4.27
N LEU A 11 22.97 -14.01 -4.13
CA LEU A 11 21.95 -14.30 -5.11
C LEU A 11 20.59 -13.68 -4.72
N ASP A 12 20.44 -13.22 -3.48
CA ASP A 12 19.25 -12.50 -3.04
C ASP A 12 19.45 -11.00 -3.32
N GLU A 13 18.60 -10.44 -4.19
CA GLU A 13 18.56 -9.00 -4.45
C GLU A 13 18.29 -8.24 -3.15
N GLU A 14 19.13 -7.26 -2.81
CA GLU A 14 18.85 -6.34 -1.71
C GLU A 14 17.56 -5.55 -2.02
N LYS A 15 16.51 -5.78 -1.25
CA LYS A 15 15.22 -5.09 -1.39
C LYS A 15 15.00 -4.15 -0.20
N GLY A 16 14.35 -3.02 -0.47
CA GLY A 16 14.01 -2.05 0.56
C GLY A 16 12.68 -1.36 0.30
N VAL A 17 12.20 -0.62 1.29
CA VAL A 17 11.02 0.24 1.16
C VAL A 17 11.48 1.68 1.03
N GLN A 18 11.01 2.35 -0.02
CA GLN A 18 11.22 3.79 -0.22
C GLN A 18 9.88 4.51 -0.02
N ILE A 19 9.90 5.58 0.78
CA ILE A 19 8.75 6.48 0.95
C ILE A 19 9.07 7.76 0.19
N ILE A 20 8.17 8.14 -0.72
CA ILE A 20 8.27 9.36 -1.53
C ILE A 20 7.10 10.26 -1.13
N LEU A 21 7.39 11.50 -0.75
CA LEU A 21 6.41 12.54 -0.49
C LEU A 21 6.53 13.56 -1.63
N LEU A 22 5.56 13.54 -2.53
CA LEU A 22 5.58 14.35 -3.75
C LEU A 22 4.98 15.73 -3.46
N ASP A 23 5.58 16.75 -4.08
CA ASP A 23 5.17 18.15 -3.94
C ASP A 23 4.48 18.62 -5.22
N GLY A 24 3.52 19.54 -5.08
CA GLY A 24 2.77 20.11 -6.20
C GLY A 24 2.06 19.05 -7.05
N GLU A 25 1.30 18.15 -6.44
CA GLU A 25 0.41 17.25 -7.16
C GLU A 25 -0.74 18.05 -7.81
N GLU A 26 -1.35 18.94 -7.04
CA GLU A 26 -2.51 19.74 -7.43
C GLU A 26 -2.22 20.77 -8.55
N ALA A 27 -3.30 21.09 -9.28
CA ALA A 27 -3.31 22.18 -10.24
C ALA A 27 -3.46 23.54 -9.54
N TRP A 28 -2.86 24.60 -10.09
CA TRP A 28 -3.09 25.97 -9.62
C TRP A 28 -4.38 26.57 -10.18
N VAL A 29 -4.71 26.27 -11.43
CA VAL A 29 -5.85 26.87 -12.13
C VAL A 29 -6.74 25.81 -12.76
N SER A 30 -6.16 24.91 -13.56
CA SER A 30 -6.90 23.91 -14.28
C SER A 30 -6.03 22.69 -14.52
N TRP A 31 -6.53 21.53 -14.09
CA TRP A 31 -5.83 20.26 -14.29
C TRP A 31 -5.52 20.01 -15.77
N THR A 32 -4.24 20.11 -16.12
CA THR A 32 -3.71 19.89 -17.48
C THR A 32 -2.32 19.27 -17.41
N GLU A 33 -1.78 18.79 -18.54
CA GLU A 33 -0.42 18.20 -18.58
C GLU A 33 0.70 19.09 -18.01
N THR A 34 0.52 20.40 -17.99
CA THR A 34 1.51 21.38 -17.49
C THR A 34 1.10 22.05 -16.18
N ASP A 35 -0.16 21.92 -15.75
CA ASP A 35 -0.74 22.46 -14.51
C ASP A 35 -1.33 21.34 -13.66
N SER A 36 -0.45 20.40 -13.29
CA SER A 36 -0.61 19.34 -12.28
C SER A 36 0.68 18.53 -12.18
N LEU A 37 0.80 17.65 -11.17
CA LEU A 37 1.85 16.63 -11.05
C LEU A 37 3.28 17.18 -11.15
N TYR A 38 3.53 18.38 -10.63
CA TYR A 38 4.80 19.10 -10.79
C TYR A 38 5.98 18.30 -10.25
N GLY A 39 5.88 17.84 -9.00
CA GLY A 39 6.92 17.04 -8.34
C GLY A 39 7.10 15.68 -9.01
N ALA A 40 6.01 14.95 -9.29
CA ALA A 40 6.09 13.65 -9.96
C ALA A 40 6.72 13.73 -11.34
N ARG A 41 6.31 14.71 -12.18
CA ARG A 41 6.89 14.90 -13.52
C ARG A 41 8.39 15.20 -13.44
N ALA A 42 8.79 16.09 -12.52
CA ALA A 42 10.20 16.44 -12.33
C ALA A 42 11.03 15.24 -11.82
N LEU A 43 10.52 14.51 -10.82
CA LEU A 43 11.21 13.37 -10.22
C LEU A 43 11.34 12.20 -11.20
N ALA A 44 10.26 11.81 -11.86
CA ALA A 44 10.27 10.72 -12.82
C ALA A 44 11.24 11.01 -13.97
N LYS A 45 11.26 12.25 -14.49
CA LYS A 45 12.24 12.67 -15.48
C LYS A 45 13.67 12.61 -14.95
N SER A 46 13.92 13.13 -13.75
CA SER A 46 15.25 13.11 -13.15
C SER A 46 15.76 11.69 -12.95
N TRP A 47 14.90 10.76 -12.52
CA TRP A 47 15.26 9.36 -12.34
C TRP A 47 15.46 8.64 -13.67
N GLU A 48 14.68 8.94 -14.71
CA GLU A 48 14.93 8.42 -16.06
C GLU A 48 16.32 8.78 -16.60
N ASP A 49 16.75 10.02 -16.35
CA ASP A 49 18.03 10.57 -16.80
C ASP A 49 19.23 10.15 -15.92
N THR A 50 18.98 9.49 -14.77
CA THR A 50 20.03 9.07 -13.82
C THR A 50 20.39 7.60 -13.99
N VAL A 51 21.69 7.30 -14.13
CA VAL A 51 22.19 5.92 -14.16
C VAL A 51 22.16 5.33 -12.75
N HIS A 52 21.60 4.13 -12.61
CA HIS A 52 21.57 3.44 -11.33
C HIS A 52 22.98 2.93 -10.95
N PRO A 53 23.41 3.03 -9.68
CA PRO A 53 24.73 2.57 -9.25
C PRO A 53 24.89 1.04 -9.33
N ASP A 54 23.81 0.29 -9.12
CA ASP A 54 23.77 -1.15 -9.38
C ASP A 54 23.48 -1.41 -10.86
N ALA A 55 24.39 -2.16 -11.51
CA ALA A 55 24.35 -2.50 -12.92
C ALA A 55 23.18 -3.40 -13.33
N LEU A 56 22.47 -4.02 -12.37
CA LEU A 56 21.24 -4.76 -12.64
C LEU A 56 20.11 -3.86 -13.15
N TYR A 57 20.13 -2.58 -12.78
CA TYR A 57 19.09 -1.61 -13.12
C TYR A 57 19.65 -0.53 -14.06
N LYS A 58 18.86 -0.12 -15.05
CA LYS A 58 19.25 0.95 -15.98
C LYS A 58 19.20 2.31 -15.29
N SER A 59 18.16 2.54 -14.51
CA SER A 59 17.87 3.78 -13.81
C SER A 59 17.13 3.50 -12.50
N PRO A 60 17.03 4.47 -11.57
CA PRO A 60 16.19 4.34 -10.37
C PRO A 60 14.74 3.94 -10.65
N LEU A 61 14.17 4.28 -11.82
CA LEU A 61 12.82 3.82 -12.17
C LEU A 61 12.75 2.30 -12.33
N SER A 62 13.78 1.70 -12.95
CA SER A 62 13.80 0.26 -13.21
C SER A 62 14.02 -0.60 -11.98
N SER A 63 14.45 -0.01 -10.84
CA SER A 63 14.54 -0.73 -9.56
C SER A 63 13.23 -0.68 -8.76
N ILE A 64 12.21 0.06 -9.21
CA ILE A 64 10.90 0.09 -8.55
C ILE A 64 10.13 -1.18 -8.92
N SER A 65 10.03 -2.11 -7.99
CA SER A 65 9.26 -3.36 -8.17
C SER A 65 7.74 -3.15 -8.18
N LEU A 66 7.25 -2.17 -7.41
CA LEU A 66 5.86 -1.75 -7.36
C LEU A 66 5.78 -0.33 -6.81
N PHE A 67 5.17 0.60 -7.55
CA PHE A 67 4.82 1.90 -7.02
C PHE A 67 3.39 1.85 -6.47
N LEU A 68 3.28 1.75 -5.14
CA LEU A 68 2.02 1.88 -4.41
C LEU A 68 1.77 3.36 -4.11
N LEU A 69 0.77 3.95 -4.77
CA LEU A 69 0.33 5.34 -4.54
C LEU A 69 -0.93 5.34 -3.70
N ILE A 70 -0.96 6.13 -2.63
CA ILE A 70 -2.10 6.29 -1.72
C ILE A 70 -2.62 7.70 -1.87
N ASP A 71 -3.90 7.83 -2.17
CA ASP A 71 -4.55 9.13 -2.30
C ASP A 71 -6.00 9.10 -1.82
N LEU A 72 -6.50 10.25 -1.35
CA LEU A 72 -7.86 10.49 -0.85
C LEU A 72 -8.38 9.47 0.17
N LEU A 73 -7.52 8.99 1.07
CA LEU A 73 -7.90 8.09 2.17
C LEU A 73 -8.21 8.86 3.45
N GLY A 74 -9.29 8.48 4.13
CA GLY A 74 -9.65 9.03 5.44
C GLY A 74 -11.15 9.08 5.68
N ALA A 75 -11.93 9.21 4.61
CA ALA A 75 -13.38 9.16 4.65
C ALA A 75 -13.90 7.73 4.97
N PRO A 76 -15.09 7.60 5.58
CA PRO A 76 -15.65 6.30 5.95
C PRO A 76 -16.09 5.47 4.75
N ASN A 77 -15.95 4.15 4.85
CA ASN A 77 -16.40 3.16 3.85
C ASN A 77 -15.89 3.39 2.41
N PRO A 78 -14.58 3.63 2.20
CA PRO A 78 -14.05 3.85 0.86
C PRO A 78 -14.23 2.60 0.00
N ARG A 79 -14.40 2.82 -1.32
CA ARG A 79 -14.44 1.74 -2.31
C ARG A 79 -13.24 1.89 -3.22
N ILE A 80 -12.24 1.05 -3.04
CA ILE A 80 -11.03 1.04 -3.85
C ILE A 80 -11.21 -0.02 -4.95
N PRO A 81 -11.38 0.36 -6.23
CA PRO A 81 -11.35 -0.59 -7.33
C PRO A 81 -9.90 -0.96 -7.67
N SER A 82 -9.73 -1.97 -8.53
CA SER A 82 -8.41 -2.26 -9.12
C SER A 82 -8.31 -1.57 -10.48
N TYR A 83 -7.38 -0.64 -10.64
CA TYR A 83 -7.25 0.18 -11.84
C TYR A 83 -6.43 -0.47 -12.96
N PHE A 84 -5.38 -1.22 -12.60
CA PHE A 84 -4.41 -1.73 -13.57
C PHE A 84 -4.43 -3.26 -13.68
N PRO A 85 -4.60 -3.83 -14.89
CA PRO A 85 -4.51 -5.26 -15.10
C PRO A 85 -3.15 -5.87 -14.68
N SER A 86 -2.05 -5.15 -14.91
CA SER A 86 -0.68 -5.62 -14.66
C SER A 86 -0.38 -5.82 -13.16
N THR A 87 -0.98 -5.02 -12.29
CA THR A 87 -0.84 -5.11 -10.83
C THR A 87 -2.07 -5.66 -10.12
N HIS A 88 -3.08 -6.15 -10.85
CA HIS A 88 -4.29 -6.72 -10.25
C HIS A 88 -3.99 -7.89 -9.29
N TRP A 89 -2.93 -8.64 -9.55
CA TRP A 89 -2.47 -9.70 -8.65
C TRP A 89 -2.02 -9.14 -7.29
N ALA A 90 -1.32 -8.00 -7.25
CA ALA A 90 -0.86 -7.33 -6.04
C ALA A 90 -2.06 -6.74 -5.27
N TYR A 91 -2.99 -6.11 -5.99
CA TYR A 91 -4.28 -5.68 -5.46
C TYR A 91 -5.01 -6.84 -4.77
N LYS A 92 -5.07 -8.03 -5.39
CA LYS A 92 -5.71 -9.21 -4.80
C LYS A 92 -4.99 -9.73 -3.56
N LYS A 93 -3.66 -9.62 -3.49
CA LYS A 93 -2.90 -9.93 -2.26
C LYS A 93 -3.32 -8.97 -1.13
N MET A 94 -3.37 -7.66 -1.38
CA MET A 94 -3.85 -6.69 -0.39
C MET A 94 -5.30 -6.96 0.04
N ALA A 95 -6.17 -7.34 -0.89
CA ALA A 95 -7.55 -7.67 -0.58
C ALA A 95 -7.70 -8.96 0.25
N LYS A 96 -6.79 -9.92 0.08
CA LYS A 96 -6.69 -11.11 0.93
C LYS A 96 -6.25 -10.74 2.34
N ILE A 97 -5.31 -9.80 2.48
CA ILE A 97 -4.88 -9.25 3.77
C ILE A 97 -6.05 -8.59 4.49
N GLU A 98 -6.76 -7.67 3.83
CA GLU A 98 -7.96 -7.05 4.40
C GLU A 98 -8.96 -8.12 4.89
N HIS A 99 -9.26 -9.11 4.04
CA HIS A 99 -10.20 -10.17 4.39
C HIS A 99 -9.76 -10.95 5.64
N ARG A 100 -8.48 -11.38 5.69
CA ARG A 100 -7.92 -12.13 6.82
C ARG A 100 -7.95 -11.29 8.11
N MET A 101 -7.61 -10.00 8.03
CA MET A 101 -7.62 -9.11 9.18
C MET A 101 -9.04 -8.85 9.71
N ARG A 102 -10.05 -8.81 8.82
CA ARG A 102 -11.46 -8.76 9.24
C ARG A 102 -11.90 -10.06 9.91
N GLU A 103 -11.50 -11.22 9.40
CA GLU A 103 -11.80 -12.52 10.04
C GLU A 103 -11.16 -12.66 11.43
N LEU A 104 -9.96 -12.11 11.60
CA LEU A 104 -9.26 -12.06 12.89
C LEU A 104 -9.83 -10.99 13.85
N GLY A 105 -10.72 -10.12 13.39
CA GLY A 105 -11.30 -9.05 14.21
C GLY A 105 -10.31 -7.95 14.61
N VAL A 106 -9.21 -7.77 13.87
CA VAL A 106 -8.17 -6.77 14.20
C VAL A 106 -8.39 -5.41 13.52
N LEU A 107 -9.39 -5.33 12.64
CA LEU A 107 -9.85 -4.07 12.05
C LEU A 107 -11.04 -3.51 12.85
N GLU A 108 -11.08 -2.20 13.02
CA GLU A 108 -12.07 -1.50 13.83
C GLU A 108 -13.39 -1.30 13.09
N THR A 109 -13.31 -1.00 11.79
CA THR A 109 -14.47 -0.76 10.95
C THR A 109 -15.24 -2.05 10.65
N LYS A 110 -16.56 -1.92 10.50
CA LYS A 110 -17.46 -3.01 10.10
C LYS A 110 -18.28 -2.61 8.87
N PRO A 111 -17.64 -2.32 7.73
CA PRO A 111 -18.32 -1.87 6.54
C PRO A 111 -19.15 -3.02 5.95
N LYS A 112 -20.25 -2.69 5.26
CA LYS A 112 -21.10 -3.67 4.56
C LYS A 112 -20.35 -4.38 3.42
N HIS A 113 -19.36 -3.70 2.84
CA HIS A 113 -18.49 -4.20 1.79
C HIS A 113 -17.03 -3.98 2.17
N PRO A 114 -16.11 -4.87 1.78
CA PRO A 114 -14.68 -4.61 1.98
C PRO A 114 -14.25 -3.34 1.22
N PHE A 115 -13.21 -2.68 1.71
CA PHE A 115 -12.62 -1.51 1.06
C PHE A 115 -12.10 -1.87 -0.33
N LEU A 116 -11.43 -3.02 -0.46
CA LEU A 116 -10.92 -3.52 -1.74
C LEU A 116 -12.02 -4.32 -2.45
N THR A 117 -12.88 -3.62 -3.20
CA THR A 117 -14.13 -4.16 -3.75
C THR A 117 -13.93 -5.20 -4.86
N ASP A 118 -12.83 -5.11 -5.60
CA ASP A 118 -12.57 -5.90 -6.81
C ASP A 118 -11.87 -7.24 -6.55
N ARG A 119 -11.81 -7.69 -5.28
CA ARG A 119 -11.06 -8.90 -4.88
C ARG A 119 -11.47 -10.19 -5.62
N LYS A 120 -12.72 -10.24 -6.11
CA LYS A 120 -13.31 -11.38 -6.83
C LYS A 120 -13.30 -11.20 -8.35
N LYS A 121 -12.87 -10.05 -8.87
CA LYS A 121 -12.78 -9.85 -10.32
C LYS A 121 -11.70 -10.76 -10.89
N ALA A 122 -12.00 -11.40 -12.03
CA ALA A 122 -11.04 -12.23 -12.74
C ALA A 122 -10.13 -11.38 -13.65
N LYS A 123 -10.66 -10.27 -14.16
CA LYS A 123 -9.97 -9.30 -15.01
C LYS A 123 -10.36 -7.89 -14.59
N VAL A 124 -9.41 -6.98 -14.68
CA VAL A 124 -9.66 -5.54 -14.60
C VAL A 124 -10.14 -5.09 -15.97
N GLY A 125 -11.33 -4.50 -16.02
CA GLY A 125 -11.88 -3.93 -17.25
C GLY A 125 -11.57 -2.44 -17.34
N PHE A 126 -11.56 -1.89 -18.55
CA PHE A 126 -11.42 -0.46 -18.84
C PHE A 126 -12.62 0.41 -18.39
N SER A 127 -13.50 -0.12 -17.52
CA SER A 127 -14.77 0.51 -17.14
C SER A 127 -14.68 1.36 -15.85
N GLY A 128 -13.54 1.35 -15.15
CA GLY A 128 -13.22 2.38 -14.16
C GLY A 128 -12.46 3.49 -14.87
N GLY A 129 -12.95 4.72 -14.78
CA GLY A 129 -12.26 5.87 -15.38
C GLY A 129 -10.79 5.91 -14.96
N TYR A 130 -9.93 6.29 -15.90
CA TYR A 130 -8.52 6.50 -15.61
C TYR A 130 -8.39 7.76 -14.74
N VAL A 131 -7.96 7.60 -13.49
CA VAL A 131 -7.71 8.71 -12.59
C VAL A 131 -6.28 9.20 -12.86
N LEU A 132 -6.14 10.48 -13.19
CA LEU A 132 -4.83 11.12 -13.31
C LEU A 132 -4.36 11.50 -11.91
N ASP A 133 -3.12 11.14 -11.59
CA ASP A 133 -2.47 11.36 -10.30
C ASP A 133 -0.95 11.15 -10.49
N ASP A 134 -0.14 11.35 -9.45
CA ASP A 134 1.31 11.35 -9.42
C ASP A 134 1.98 10.07 -9.97
N HIS A 135 1.24 8.98 -10.11
CA HIS A 135 1.74 7.77 -10.74
C HIS A 135 1.93 7.91 -12.27
N VAL A 136 1.22 8.84 -12.93
CA VAL A 136 1.19 8.96 -14.40
C VAL A 136 2.60 9.05 -14.99
N PRO A 137 3.50 9.96 -14.55
CA PRO A 137 4.82 10.11 -15.16
C PRO A 137 5.73 8.88 -14.95
N PHE A 138 5.51 8.11 -13.89
CA PHE A 138 6.24 6.87 -13.61
C PHE A 138 5.71 5.72 -14.47
N MET A 139 4.39 5.62 -14.59
CA MET A 139 3.72 4.60 -15.40
C MET A 139 4.07 4.74 -16.88
N GLU A 140 4.11 5.95 -17.42
CA GLU A 140 4.55 6.23 -18.79
C GLU A 140 5.98 5.75 -19.07
N ARG A 141 6.80 5.61 -18.02
CA ARG A 141 8.19 5.12 -18.07
C ARG A 141 8.30 3.64 -17.71
N GLY A 142 7.19 2.93 -17.63
CA GLY A 142 7.12 1.48 -17.44
C GLY A 142 7.12 1.01 -15.99
N VAL A 143 6.92 1.89 -15.02
CA VAL A 143 6.78 1.49 -13.61
C VAL A 143 5.40 0.88 -13.36
N GLU A 144 5.38 -0.27 -12.68
CA GLU A 144 4.15 -0.95 -12.29
C GLU A 144 3.46 -0.24 -11.13
N ILE A 145 2.17 0.10 -11.30
CA ILE A 145 1.42 0.95 -10.35
C ILE A 145 0.35 0.17 -9.60
N LEU A 146 0.30 0.30 -8.28
CA LEU A 146 -0.87 -0.05 -7.46
C LEU A 146 -1.46 1.23 -6.87
N HIS A 147 -2.52 1.75 -7.49
CA HIS A 147 -3.17 2.99 -7.06
C HIS A 147 -4.30 2.71 -6.08
N ILE A 148 -4.12 3.18 -4.85
CA ILE A 148 -5.06 3.07 -3.74
C ILE A 148 -5.76 4.42 -3.58
N ILE A 149 -6.77 4.64 -4.43
CA ILE A 149 -7.65 5.81 -4.39
C ILE A 149 -9.11 5.36 -4.52
N PRO A 150 -10.05 5.90 -3.73
CA PRO A 150 -11.45 5.50 -3.79
C PRO A 150 -12.13 5.92 -5.10
N THR A 151 -13.16 5.17 -5.51
CA THR A 151 -14.12 5.58 -6.53
C THR A 151 -15.54 5.22 -6.04
N PRO A 152 -16.46 6.20 -5.88
CA PRO A 152 -16.25 7.65 -6.05
C PRO A 152 -15.27 8.23 -5.02
N PHE A 153 -14.75 9.42 -5.29
CA PHE A 153 -13.96 10.21 -4.34
C PHE A 153 -14.80 10.57 -3.10
N PRO A 154 -14.15 10.89 -1.95
CA PRO A 154 -14.86 11.38 -0.77
C PRO A 154 -15.77 12.56 -1.09
N ASP A 155 -16.92 12.64 -0.42
CA ASP A 155 -17.88 13.73 -0.65
C ASP A 155 -17.30 15.12 -0.34
N VAL A 156 -16.23 15.19 0.47
CA VAL A 156 -15.53 16.42 0.85
C VAL A 156 -14.40 16.82 -0.11
N TRP A 157 -14.05 15.98 -1.09
CA TRP A 157 -12.93 16.25 -2.01
C TRP A 157 -13.05 17.62 -2.70
N HIS A 158 -11.97 18.40 -2.66
CA HIS A 158 -11.88 19.78 -3.15
C HIS A 158 -12.87 20.76 -2.50
N LYS A 159 -13.29 20.48 -1.26
CA LYS A 159 -14.10 21.39 -0.46
C LYS A 159 -13.36 21.78 0.83
N ILE A 160 -13.79 22.87 1.45
CA ILE A 160 -13.16 23.36 2.68
C ILE A 160 -13.37 22.40 3.86
N GLU A 161 -14.38 21.53 3.77
CA GLU A 161 -14.70 20.48 4.73
C GLU A 161 -13.76 19.26 4.64
N ASP A 162 -12.80 19.22 3.70
CA ASP A 162 -11.73 18.21 3.73
C ASP A 162 -10.71 18.56 4.82
N ASP A 163 -11.12 18.35 6.06
CA ASP A 163 -10.42 18.71 7.28
C ASP A 163 -10.34 17.54 8.28
N ALA A 164 -9.70 17.79 9.44
CA ALA A 164 -9.51 16.76 10.46
C ALA A 164 -10.83 16.28 11.11
N GLU A 165 -11.89 17.09 11.11
CA GLU A 165 -13.17 16.75 11.73
C GLU A 165 -13.96 15.73 10.89
N HIS A 166 -13.70 15.69 9.58
CA HIS A 166 -14.38 14.80 8.64
C HIS A 166 -13.65 13.47 8.40
N LEU A 167 -12.51 13.25 9.06
CA LEU A 167 -11.81 11.96 9.05
C LEU A 167 -12.56 10.91 9.87
N ASP A 168 -12.73 9.72 9.30
CA ASP A 168 -13.14 8.53 10.06
C ASP A 168 -11.88 7.83 10.61
N LEU A 169 -11.50 8.19 11.84
CA LEU A 169 -10.29 7.65 12.48
C LEU A 169 -10.22 6.10 12.55
N PRO A 170 -11.33 5.36 12.73
CA PRO A 170 -11.32 3.90 12.56
C PRO A 170 -10.87 3.47 11.16
N THR A 171 -11.38 4.08 10.09
CA THR A 171 -10.97 3.80 8.71
C THR A 171 -9.50 4.13 8.47
N VAL A 172 -9.02 5.28 8.97
CA VAL A 172 -7.60 5.67 8.87
C VAL A 172 -6.69 4.63 9.52
N ARG A 173 -7.03 4.19 10.74
CA ARG A 173 -6.26 3.17 11.48
C ARG A 173 -6.31 1.81 10.80
N ASP A 174 -7.45 1.42 10.22
CA ASP A 174 -7.55 0.18 9.46
C ASP A 174 -6.68 0.21 8.20
N TRP A 175 -6.63 1.33 7.46
CA TRP A 175 -5.71 1.49 6.33
C TRP A 175 -4.25 1.41 6.76
N ALA A 176 -3.87 2.08 7.84
CA ALA A 176 -2.50 1.99 8.37
C ALA A 176 -2.10 0.55 8.67
N ARG A 177 -3.01 -0.24 9.28
CA ARG A 177 -2.78 -1.66 9.56
C ARG A 177 -2.69 -2.50 8.27
N ILE A 178 -3.61 -2.32 7.32
CA ILE A 178 -3.63 -3.05 6.04
C ILE A 178 -2.33 -2.80 5.27
N LEU A 179 -1.92 -1.53 5.14
CA LEU A 179 -0.70 -1.14 4.45
C LEU A 179 0.54 -1.70 5.13
N THR A 180 0.60 -1.65 6.46
CA THR A 180 1.73 -2.22 7.22
C THR A 180 1.86 -3.72 6.98
N VAL A 181 0.75 -4.47 7.04
CA VAL A 181 0.78 -5.92 6.77
C VAL A 181 1.08 -6.21 5.31
N PHE A 182 0.57 -5.41 4.37
CA PHE A 182 0.91 -5.55 2.95
C PHE A 182 2.40 -5.34 2.69
N THR A 183 3.00 -4.29 3.26
CA THR A 183 4.43 -4.05 3.17
C THR A 183 5.23 -5.16 3.83
N ALA A 184 4.80 -5.66 5.00
CA ALA A 184 5.49 -6.75 5.68
C ALA A 184 5.46 -8.07 4.88
N GLU A 185 4.32 -8.43 4.28
CA GLU A 185 4.23 -9.60 3.39
C GLU A 185 4.99 -9.40 2.08
N TRP A 186 5.02 -8.17 1.54
CA TRP A 186 5.77 -7.85 0.33
C TRP A 186 7.29 -7.97 0.54
N MET A 187 7.75 -7.58 1.72
CA MET A 187 9.15 -7.65 2.14
C MET A 187 9.53 -9.00 2.77
N GLU A 188 8.61 -9.97 2.78
CA GLU A 188 8.84 -11.34 3.30
C GLU A 188 9.38 -11.34 4.74
N LEU A 189 8.87 -10.44 5.59
CA LEU A 189 9.40 -10.22 6.94
C LEU A 189 9.03 -11.32 7.96
N ASP A 190 8.40 -12.42 7.54
CA ASP A 190 7.90 -13.49 8.41
C ASP A 190 8.99 -14.03 9.36
N GLU A 191 10.24 -14.17 8.88
CA GLU A 191 11.36 -14.67 9.69
C GLU A 191 11.88 -13.66 10.71
N HIS A 192 11.60 -12.37 10.50
CA HIS A 192 12.03 -11.26 11.36
C HIS A 192 10.96 -10.84 12.38
N LEU A 193 9.72 -11.27 12.18
CA LEU A 193 8.64 -11.00 13.12
C LEU A 193 8.76 -11.91 14.35
N PRO A 194 8.46 -11.39 15.56
CA PRO A 194 8.46 -12.21 16.76
C PRO A 194 7.45 -13.34 16.57
N ARG A 195 7.92 -14.59 16.57
CA ARG A 195 7.03 -15.74 16.70
C ARG A 195 6.29 -15.56 18.02
N ARG A 196 4.95 -15.65 18.01
CA ARG A 196 4.19 -15.77 19.26
C ARG A 196 4.87 -16.88 20.07
N ALA A 197 5.40 -16.53 21.24
CA ALA A 197 5.72 -17.54 22.22
C ALA A 197 4.43 -18.35 22.42
N GLU A 198 4.53 -19.68 22.30
CA GLU A 198 3.50 -20.58 22.82
C GLU A 198 3.46 -20.39 24.34
N SER A 199 2.84 -19.32 24.83
CA SER A 199 2.73 -19.05 26.26
C SER A 199 1.51 -18.17 26.53
N GLU A 200 0.34 -18.79 26.51
CA GLU A 200 -0.83 -18.37 27.29
C GLU A 200 -1.90 -19.49 27.36
N ALA A 201 -1.47 -20.75 27.45
CA ALA A 201 -2.36 -21.90 27.68
C ALA A 201 -1.78 -22.99 28.61
N ALA A 202 -0.69 -22.71 29.33
CA ALA A 202 -0.06 -23.67 30.24
C ALA A 202 0.02 -23.21 31.70
N ASP A 203 -0.60 -22.09 32.08
CA ASP A 203 -0.68 -21.66 33.48
C ASP A 203 -2.13 -21.27 33.83
N GLY A 204 -2.97 -22.29 33.99
CA GLY A 204 -4.20 -22.21 34.77
C GLY A 204 -4.00 -23.01 36.06
N PRO A 205 -4.41 -22.52 37.23
CA PRO A 205 -4.17 -23.22 38.49
C PRO A 205 -4.95 -24.54 38.50
N SER A 206 -4.21 -25.66 38.54
CA SER A 206 -4.77 -26.97 38.85
C SER A 206 -5.08 -27.04 40.34
N ASP A 207 -6.28 -26.63 40.73
CA ASP A 207 -6.79 -26.93 42.06
C ASP A 207 -8.25 -27.38 41.97
N PHE A 208 -8.43 -28.64 41.59
CA PHE A 208 -9.60 -29.42 41.99
C PHE A 208 -9.08 -30.63 42.75
N ARG A 209 -9.09 -30.49 44.08
CA ARG A 209 -9.04 -31.60 45.01
C ARG A 209 -10.29 -32.46 44.80
N ASP A 210 -10.07 -33.74 44.55
CA ASP A 210 -11.02 -34.80 44.90
C ASP A 210 -11.42 -34.66 46.37
N GLU A 211 -12.72 -34.65 46.67
CA GLU A 211 -13.31 -35.33 47.83
C GLU A 211 -14.86 -35.25 47.77
N LEU A 212 -15.44 -36.47 47.63
CA LEU A 212 -16.82 -36.93 47.89
C LEU A 212 -17.97 -36.50 46.95
#